data_AF-A0A949JF81-F1
#
_entry.id   AF-A0A949JF81-F1
#
_cell.length_a   1.000
_cell.length_b   1.000
_cell.length_c   1.000
_cell.angle_alpha   90.00
_cell.angle_beta   90.00
_cell.angle_gamma   90.00
#
_symmetry.space_group_name_H-M   'P 1'
#
loop_
_entity.id
_entity.type
_entity.pdbx_description
1 polymer ?
#
loop_
_entity_poly.entity_id
_entity_poly.type
_entity_poly.pdbx_seq_one_letter_code
_entity_poly.pdbx_strand_id
1 'polypeptide(L)'
;MRYGLSFDPRVLVDLLQAPDEVRDDALSCLQEIVAGQRFGRSLTGDLDGYRKIPLAQRRWRLIYGQRPAPEQSQRRQEIHVLAVRQRADVYDEVGRRLGMTRRPLPARTHAARSRPPQLATRPPLVIAHPSPHPRHPAPLPSEIPTAGTAYRRHH
;
A
#
# COMPACT_ATOMS: atom_id res chain seq x y z
N MET A 1 21.58 -19.95 7.71
CA MET A 1 21.60 -19.55 9.14
C MET A 1 20.16 -19.64 9.64
N ARG A 2 19.85 -20.42 10.68
CA ARG A 2 18.45 -20.59 11.14
C ARG A 2 18.23 -19.82 12.45
N TYR A 3 17.07 -19.18 12.58
CA TYR A 3 16.68 -18.40 13.76
C TYR A 3 15.84 -19.21 14.75
N GLY A 4 15.81 -18.80 16.01
CA GLY A 4 14.71 -19.17 16.93
C GLY A 4 13.42 -18.48 16.50
N LEU A 5 12.29 -18.93 17.05
CA LEU A 5 10.98 -18.35 16.79
C LEU A 5 10.27 -18.09 18.11
N SER A 6 9.79 -16.87 18.30
CA SER A 6 8.98 -16.47 19.45
C SER A 6 7.86 -15.55 19.00
N PHE A 7 6.83 -15.39 19.84
CA PHE A 7 5.62 -14.63 19.50
C PHE A 7 5.21 -13.71 20.64
N ASP A 8 4.70 -12.52 20.31
CA ASP A 8 3.74 -11.85 21.18
C ASP A 8 2.50 -12.77 21.28
N PRO A 9 2.02 -13.12 22.49
CA PRO A 9 0.89 -14.03 22.65
C PRO A 9 -0.37 -13.64 21.87
N ARG A 10 -0.57 -12.33 21.64
CA ARG A 10 -1.73 -11.80 20.90
C ARG A 10 -1.67 -12.13 19.41
N VAL A 11 -0.52 -12.51 18.86
CA VAL A 11 -0.40 -12.97 17.47
C VAL A 11 -1.25 -14.20 17.19
N LEU A 12 -1.49 -15.05 18.20
CA LEU A 12 -2.37 -16.19 18.01
C LEU A 12 -3.80 -15.73 17.67
N VAL A 13 -4.31 -14.71 18.35
CA VAL A 13 -5.61 -14.12 18.06
C VAL A 13 -5.62 -13.50 16.67
N ASP A 14 -4.51 -12.87 16.27
CA ASP A 14 -4.36 -12.29 14.93
C ASP A 14 -4.53 -13.31 13.81
N LEU A 15 -3.89 -14.47 13.97
CA LEU A 15 -3.95 -15.56 13.01
C LEU A 15 -5.34 -16.21 12.98
N LEU A 16 -5.98 -16.35 14.15
CA LEU A 16 -7.33 -16.92 14.25
C LEU A 16 -8.40 -16.01 13.62
N GLN A 17 -8.21 -14.69 13.66
CA GLN A 17 -9.13 -13.71 13.09
C GLN A 17 -8.81 -13.35 11.63
N ALA A 18 -7.67 -13.81 11.10
CA ALA A 18 -7.31 -13.61 9.70
C ALA A 18 -8.09 -14.57 8.79
N PRO A 19 -8.36 -14.20 7.53
CA PRO A 19 -8.84 -15.13 6.51
C PRO A 19 -7.89 -16.32 6.38
N ASP A 20 -8.42 -17.51 6.07
CA ASP A 20 -7.64 -18.76 6.00
C ASP A 20 -6.41 -18.64 5.09
N GLU A 21 -6.57 -18.07 3.89
CA GLU A 21 -5.47 -17.82 2.95
C GLU A 21 -4.34 -16.98 3.55
N VAL A 22 -4.68 -16.00 4.40
CA VAL A 22 -3.72 -15.12 5.05
C VAL A 22 -3.01 -15.85 6.18
N ARG A 23 -3.73 -16.68 6.93
CA ARG A 23 -3.16 -17.52 7.99
C ARG A 23 -2.17 -18.53 7.42
N ASP A 24 -2.55 -19.22 6.35
CA ASP A 24 -1.71 -20.24 5.73
C ASP A 24 -0.46 -19.63 5.09
N ASP A 25 -0.60 -18.50 4.39
CA ASP A 25 0.54 -17.76 3.86
C ASP A 25 1.44 -17.18 4.98
N ALA A 26 0.87 -16.72 6.10
CA ALA A 26 1.65 -16.28 7.25
C ALA A 26 2.50 -17.42 7.83
N LEU A 27 1.91 -18.62 8.00
CA LEU A 27 2.62 -19.79 8.51
C LEU A 27 3.70 -20.27 7.54
N SER A 28 3.43 -20.25 6.24
CA SER A 28 4.44 -20.54 5.20
C SER A 28 5.59 -19.53 5.25
N CYS A 29 5.28 -18.22 5.26
CA CYS A 29 6.28 -17.16 5.39
C CYS A 29 7.14 -17.33 6.65
N LEU A 30 6.57 -17.71 7.79
CA LEU A 30 7.32 -17.92 9.03
C LEU A 30 8.38 -19.02 8.90
N GLN A 31 8.07 -20.11 8.19
CA GLN A 31 9.04 -21.17 7.94
C GLN A 31 10.24 -20.64 7.14
N GLU A 32 10.00 -19.88 6.08
CA GLU A 32 11.05 -19.28 5.25
C GLU A 32 11.91 -18.27 6.04
N ILE A 33 11.28 -17.42 6.86
CA ILE A 33 11.99 -16.43 7.69
C ILE A 33 12.87 -17.12 8.72
N VAL A 34 12.35 -18.13 9.42
CA VAL A 34 13.09 -18.91 10.43
C VAL A 34 14.24 -19.70 9.80
N ALA A 35 14.05 -20.19 8.57
CA ALA A 35 15.12 -20.81 7.78
C ALA A 35 16.17 -19.81 7.29
N GLY A 36 15.91 -18.50 7.42
CA GLY A 36 16.77 -17.43 6.92
C GLY A 36 16.73 -17.29 5.40
N GLN A 37 15.67 -17.75 4.76
CA GLN A 37 15.48 -17.74 3.30
C GLN A 37 14.71 -16.51 2.83
N ARG A 38 13.91 -15.90 3.71
CA ARG A 38 13.11 -14.70 3.38
C ARG A 38 13.25 -13.64 4.45
N PHE A 39 13.35 -12.39 4.01
CA PHE A 39 13.37 -11.23 4.89
C PHE A 39 12.39 -10.16 4.43
N GLY A 40 11.69 -9.57 5.40
CA GLY A 40 10.81 -8.44 5.19
C GLY A 40 11.58 -7.13 5.00
N ARG A 41 10.88 -6.16 4.40
CA ARG A 41 11.35 -4.78 4.33
C ARG A 41 11.27 -4.15 5.72
N SER A 42 12.20 -3.27 6.05
CA SER A 42 12.12 -2.53 7.32
C SER A 42 10.86 -1.66 7.39
N LEU A 43 10.30 -1.56 8.59
CA LEU A 43 9.45 -0.46 8.98
C LEU A 43 10.29 0.81 9.12
N THR A 44 9.65 1.97 9.22
CA THR A 44 10.33 3.27 9.26
C THR A 44 9.70 4.18 10.31
N GLY A 45 10.37 5.27 10.66
CA GLY A 45 9.88 6.19 11.70
C GLY A 45 9.95 5.55 13.07
N ASP A 46 8.90 5.70 13.87
CA ASP A 46 8.88 5.23 15.27
C ASP A 46 8.99 3.69 15.41
N LEU A 47 8.77 2.92 14.33
CA LEU A 47 8.88 1.46 14.30
C LEU A 47 10.13 0.97 13.53
N ASP A 48 11.15 1.80 13.39
CA ASP A 48 12.43 1.37 12.83
C ASP A 48 13.03 0.18 13.62
N GLY A 49 13.81 -0.67 12.94
CA GLY A 49 14.32 -1.93 13.51
C GLY A 49 13.38 -3.13 13.40
N TYR A 50 12.08 -2.92 13.17
CA TYR A 50 11.13 -3.99 12.85
C TYR A 50 10.95 -4.18 11.35
N ARG A 51 10.46 -5.35 10.93
CA ARG A 51 10.30 -5.74 9.53
C ARG A 51 8.86 -6.14 9.22
N LYS A 52 8.46 -5.94 7.97
CA LYS A 52 7.15 -6.30 7.44
C LYS A 52 7.23 -7.16 6.17
N ILE A 53 6.37 -8.15 6.08
CA ILE A 53 6.16 -8.97 4.88
C ILE A 53 4.70 -8.82 4.42
N PRO A 54 4.44 -8.51 3.13
CA PRO A 54 3.11 -8.61 2.57
C PRO A 54 2.69 -10.09 2.45
N LEU A 55 1.44 -10.35 2.80
CA LEU A 55 0.81 -11.67 2.65
C LEU A 55 -0.08 -11.72 1.40
N ALA A 56 -0.61 -12.90 1.07
CA ALA A 56 -1.40 -13.24 -0.12
C ALA A 56 -2.43 -12.18 -0.47
N GLN A 57 -3.24 -11.77 0.52
CA GLN A 57 -4.03 -10.56 0.40
C GLN A 57 -3.13 -9.35 0.66
N ARG A 58 -2.86 -8.56 -0.40
CA ARG A 58 -1.94 -7.39 -0.36
C ARG A 58 -2.23 -6.34 0.71
N ARG A 59 -3.38 -6.38 1.38
CA ARG A 59 -3.70 -5.56 2.56
C ARG A 59 -3.14 -6.11 3.86
N TRP A 60 -2.78 -7.38 3.97
CA TRP A 60 -2.29 -8.01 5.22
C TRP A 60 -0.78 -8.02 5.32
N ARG A 61 -0.27 -7.84 6.54
CA ARG A 61 1.16 -7.77 6.85
C ARG A 61 1.48 -8.64 8.05
N LEU A 62 2.57 -9.40 7.94
CA LEU A 62 3.24 -10.02 9.07
C LEU A 62 4.36 -9.10 9.53
N ILE A 63 4.39 -8.79 10.83
CA ILE A 63 5.37 -7.90 11.46
C ILE A 63 6.22 -8.68 12.46
N TYR A 64 7.53 -8.52 12.37
CA TYR A 64 8.48 -9.20 13.26
C TYR A 64 9.71 -8.35 13.54
N GLY A 65 10.37 -8.62 14.66
CA GLY A 65 11.71 -8.13 14.99
C GLY A 65 12.71 -9.28 15.01
N GLN A 66 13.99 -8.96 14.83
CA GLN A 66 15.08 -9.88 15.14
C GLN A 66 15.72 -9.44 16.45
N ARG A 67 15.89 -10.36 17.39
CA ARG A 67 16.52 -10.07 18.69
C ARG A 67 17.45 -11.20 19.12
N PRO A 68 18.39 -10.95 20.04
CA PRO A 68 19.12 -12.03 20.71
C PRO A 68 18.14 -13.02 21.31
N ALA A 69 18.40 -14.31 21.11
CA ALA A 69 17.59 -15.32 21.77
C ALA A 69 17.97 -15.39 23.27
N PRO A 70 17.07 -15.89 24.13
CA PRO A 70 17.39 -16.16 25.53
C PRO A 70 18.63 -17.07 25.66
N GLU A 71 19.37 -16.94 26.77
CA GLU A 71 20.65 -17.66 26.98
C GLU A 71 20.53 -19.18 26.85
N GLN A 72 19.38 -19.74 27.19
CA GLN A 72 19.09 -21.17 27.11
C GLN A 72 18.71 -21.65 25.70
N SER A 73 18.59 -20.75 24.74
CA SER A 73 18.20 -21.09 23.36
C SER A 73 19.35 -21.75 22.62
N GLN A 74 19.03 -22.77 21.82
CA GLN A 74 19.97 -23.39 20.89
C GLN A 74 20.37 -22.45 19.73
N ARG A 75 19.70 -21.29 19.59
CA ARG A 75 19.92 -20.32 18.52
C ARG A 75 20.42 -19.01 19.11
N ARG A 76 21.36 -18.35 18.44
CA ARG A 76 21.90 -17.04 18.90
C ARG A 76 20.95 -15.87 18.69
N GLN A 77 20.01 -16.02 17.76
CA GLN A 77 19.08 -14.97 17.33
C GLN A 77 17.71 -15.58 17.12
N GLU A 78 16.67 -14.82 17.43
CA GLU A 78 15.29 -15.22 17.21
C GLU A 78 14.48 -14.17 16.45
N ILE A 79 13.51 -14.69 15.70
CA ILE A 79 12.46 -13.93 15.03
C ILE A 79 11.32 -13.82 16.03
N HIS A 80 11.08 -12.62 16.54
CA HIS A 80 9.97 -12.33 17.42
C HIS A 80 8.82 -11.74 16.62
N VAL A 81 7.76 -12.52 16.43
CA VAL A 81 6.58 -12.08 15.67
C VAL A 81 5.72 -11.21 16.57
N LEU A 82 5.40 -10.00 16.09
CA LEU A 82 4.68 -8.99 16.86
C LEU A 82 3.22 -8.88 16.47
N ALA A 83 2.88 -9.03 15.18
CA ALA A 83 1.52 -8.86 14.70
C ALA A 83 1.28 -9.49 13.32
N VAL A 84 0.04 -9.94 13.10
CA VAL A 84 -0.52 -10.20 11.76
C VAL A 84 -1.76 -9.32 11.57
N ARG A 85 -1.64 -8.29 10.74
CA ARG A 85 -2.65 -7.22 10.67
C ARG A 85 -2.87 -6.71 9.27
N GLN A 86 -4.03 -6.09 9.05
CA GLN A 86 -4.21 -5.25 7.88
C GLN A 86 -3.25 -4.06 7.94
N ARG A 87 -2.84 -3.59 6.75
CA ARG A 87 -1.81 -2.57 6.54
C ARG A 87 -2.16 -1.25 7.23
N ALA A 88 -3.45 -0.93 7.30
CA ALA A 88 -3.93 0.30 7.94
C ALA A 88 -3.65 0.31 9.45
N ASP A 89 -3.68 -0.87 10.09
CA ASP A 89 -3.64 -0.99 11.55
C ASP A 89 -2.24 -1.32 12.09
N VAL A 90 -1.27 -1.59 11.19
CA VAL A 90 0.08 -2.06 11.56
C VAL A 90 0.75 -1.15 12.57
N TYR A 91 0.77 0.17 12.30
CA TYR A 91 1.50 1.09 13.18
C TYR A 91 0.85 1.16 14.56
N ASP A 92 -0.48 1.28 14.62
CA ASP A 92 -1.22 1.46 15.86
C ASP A 92 -1.13 0.23 16.75
N GLU A 93 -1.36 -0.95 16.17
CA GLU A 93 -1.35 -2.20 16.91
C GLU A 93 0.05 -2.56 17.40
N VAL A 94 1.08 -2.38 16.56
CA VAL A 94 2.47 -2.67 16.96
C VAL A 94 2.94 -1.68 18.02
N GLY A 95 2.66 -0.39 17.87
CA GLY A 95 2.98 0.61 18.89
C GLY A 95 2.34 0.30 20.24
N ARG A 96 1.05 -0.05 20.22
CA ARG A 96 0.30 -0.46 21.42
C ARG A 96 0.93 -1.68 22.11
N ARG A 97 1.31 -2.71 21.34
CA ARG A 97 1.95 -3.92 21.88
C ARG A 97 3.34 -3.65 22.47
N LEU A 98 4.07 -2.70 21.88
CA LEU A 98 5.36 -2.24 22.37
C LEU A 98 5.25 -1.23 23.53
N GLY A 99 4.04 -0.91 23.99
CA GLY A 99 3.84 0.01 25.12
C GLY A 99 4.13 1.48 24.79
N MET A 100 4.09 1.86 23.52
CA MET A 100 4.33 3.25 23.12
C MET A 100 3.20 4.16 23.62
N THR A 101 3.58 5.23 24.32
CA THR A 101 2.63 6.19 24.91
C THR A 101 1.91 7.04 23.86
N ARG A 102 2.51 7.20 22.68
CA ARG A 102 1.95 7.93 21.53
C ARG A 102 1.73 6.98 20.36
N ARG A 103 0.73 7.29 19.51
CA ARG A 103 0.53 6.61 18.22
C ARG A 103 1.81 6.72 17.39
N PRO A 104 2.47 5.60 17.02
CA PRO A 104 3.70 5.65 16.25
C PRO A 104 3.44 6.02 14.80
N LEU A 105 4.41 6.67 14.17
CA LEU A 105 4.23 7.22 12.85
C LEU A 105 5.31 6.77 11.87
N PRO A 106 4.94 6.55 10.60
CA PRO A 106 5.91 6.29 9.56
C PRO A 106 6.73 7.56 9.25
N ALA A 107 7.95 7.38 8.74
CA ALA A 107 8.85 8.48 8.39
C ALA A 107 8.21 9.53 7.45
N ARG A 108 7.34 9.10 6.51
CA ARG A 108 6.62 10.01 5.61
C ARG A 108 5.70 10.97 6.37
N THR A 109 5.08 10.53 7.46
CA THR A 109 4.22 11.39 8.28
C THR A 109 5.03 12.41 9.05
N HIS A 110 6.20 12.02 9.58
CA HIS A 110 7.14 12.99 10.16
C HIS A 110 7.57 14.03 9.12
N ALA A 111 7.98 13.59 7.93
CA ALA A 111 8.39 14.49 6.85
C ALA A 111 7.27 15.45 6.43
N ALA A 112 6.01 15.01 6.44
CA ALA A 112 4.87 15.88 6.15
C ALA A 112 4.65 16.96 7.22
N ARG A 113 4.93 16.66 8.50
CA ARG A 113 4.78 17.63 9.60
C ARG A 113 5.92 18.61 9.72
N SER A 114 7.14 18.20 9.36
CA SER A 114 8.30 19.08 9.36
C SER A 114 8.34 20.04 8.15
N ARG A 115 7.41 19.92 7.20
CA ARG A 115 7.33 20.85 6.06
C ARG A 115 6.89 22.23 6.56
N PRO A 116 7.67 23.30 6.29
CA PRO A 116 7.30 24.65 6.68
C PRO A 116 5.95 25.04 6.06
N PRO A 117 5.07 25.73 6.80
CA PRO A 117 3.76 26.17 6.28
C PRO A 117 3.90 27.08 5.05
N GLN A 118 5.04 27.76 4.89
CA GLN A 118 5.34 28.62 3.75
C GLN A 118 5.49 27.86 2.41
N LEU A 119 5.74 26.54 2.45
CA LEU A 119 5.83 25.68 1.26
C LEU A 119 4.48 25.01 0.89
N ALA A 120 3.42 25.22 1.69
CA ALA A 120 2.09 24.68 1.42
C ALA A 120 1.24 25.59 0.50
N THR A 121 1.64 26.86 0.33
CA THR A 121 0.93 27.82 -0.52
C THR A 121 1.46 27.79 -1.95
N ARG A 122 1.14 26.74 -2.70
CA ARG A 122 1.03 26.86 -4.14
C ARG A 122 -0.45 26.78 -4.48
N PRO A 123 -1.11 27.89 -4.88
CA PRO A 123 -2.46 27.81 -5.39
C PRO A 123 -2.49 26.77 -6.52
N PRO A 124 -3.54 25.94 -6.62
CA PRO A 124 -3.73 25.18 -7.84
C PRO A 124 -3.75 26.20 -8.99
N LEU A 125 -2.87 26.02 -9.97
CA LEU A 125 -2.97 26.72 -11.23
C LEU A 125 -4.33 26.29 -11.79
N VAL A 126 -5.34 27.14 -11.68
CA VAL A 126 -6.61 26.94 -12.37
C VAL A 126 -6.24 27.04 -13.84
N ILE A 127 -6.04 25.89 -14.48
CA ILE A 127 -6.01 25.82 -15.93
C ILE A 127 -7.43 26.21 -16.33
N ALA A 128 -7.60 27.44 -16.80
CA ALA A 128 -8.84 27.91 -17.38
C ALA A 128 -9.19 26.93 -18.52
N HIS A 129 -10.23 26.14 -18.33
CA HIS A 129 -10.82 25.40 -19.43
C HIS A 129 -11.33 26.43 -20.45
N PRO A 130 -10.95 26.35 -21.75
CA PRO A 130 -11.57 27.20 -22.75
C PRO A 130 -13.09 26.93 -22.75
N SER A 131 -13.88 27.99 -22.61
CA SER A 131 -15.34 27.92 -22.61
C SER A 131 -15.87 27.27 -23.89
N PRO A 132 -16.96 26.50 -23.82
CA PRO A 132 -17.62 25.98 -25.01
C PRO A 132 -18.33 27.14 -25.72
N HIS A 133 -17.92 27.43 -26.95
CA HIS A 133 -18.59 28.42 -27.79
C HIS A 133 -20.08 28.06 -28.01
N PRO A 134 -20.97 29.06 -28.01
CA PRO A 134 -22.39 28.85 -28.29
C PRO A 134 -22.61 28.48 -29.76
N ARG A 135 -23.41 27.44 -29.97
CA ARG A 135 -23.92 27.00 -31.28
C ARG A 135 -24.79 28.11 -31.88
N HIS A 136 -24.46 28.55 -33.09
CA HIS A 136 -25.39 29.29 -33.95
C HIS A 136 -25.93 28.40 -35.08
N PRO A 137 -27.22 28.57 -35.45
CA PRO A 137 -27.96 27.63 -36.27
C PRO A 137 -27.69 27.79 -37.77
N ALA A 138 -27.95 26.71 -38.51
CA ALA A 138 -27.85 26.64 -39.97
C ALA A 138 -28.87 27.56 -40.68
N PRO A 139 -28.52 28.05 -41.88
CA PRO A 139 -29.52 28.40 -42.89
C PRO A 139 -29.33 27.56 -44.18
N LEU A 140 -30.43 26.93 -44.60
CA LEU A 140 -30.79 26.70 -46.02
C LEU A 140 -31.76 27.83 -46.42
N PRO A 141 -32.13 28.07 -47.70
CA PRO A 141 -31.69 27.48 -48.97
C PRO A 141 -31.34 28.57 -50.04
N SER A 142 -30.94 28.17 -51.26
CA SER A 142 -31.42 28.78 -52.53
C SER A 142 -30.78 28.16 -53.78
N GLU A 143 -31.64 27.45 -54.52
CA GLU A 143 -31.91 27.51 -55.98
C GLU A 143 -30.79 27.41 -57.06
N ILE A 144 -31.01 26.38 -57.87
CA ILE A 144 -30.53 25.89 -59.20
C ILE A 144 -30.47 27.00 -60.30
N PRO A 145 -29.68 26.86 -61.40
CA PRO A 145 -30.15 26.10 -62.58
C PRO A 145 -29.10 25.33 -63.42
N THR A 146 -29.53 24.14 -63.86
CA THR A 146 -29.35 23.44 -65.16
C THR A 146 -28.29 23.88 -66.21
N ALA A 147 -27.50 22.90 -66.69
CA ALA A 147 -27.32 22.58 -68.13
C ALA A 147 -26.56 21.25 -68.30
N GLY A 148 -27.20 20.21 -68.86
CA GLY A 148 -26.78 19.53 -70.12
C GLY A 148 -25.68 18.46 -69.90
N THR A 149 -25.65 17.25 -70.48
CA THR A 149 -26.30 16.67 -71.64
C THR A 149 -25.95 15.17 -71.66
N ALA A 150 -26.96 14.33 -71.90
CA ALA A 150 -26.96 13.09 -72.69
C ALA A 150 -26.20 11.79 -72.27
N TYR A 151 -27.00 10.70 -72.29
CA TYR A 151 -26.76 9.35 -72.88
C TYR A 151 -25.66 8.46 -72.25
N ARG A 152 -25.70 7.12 -72.16
CA ARG A 152 -26.50 6.04 -72.79
C ARG A 152 -26.25 4.70 -72.04
N ARG A 153 -27.35 3.97 -71.76
CA ARG A 153 -27.61 2.51 -71.66
C ARG A 153 -26.58 1.48 -71.15
N HIS A 154 -27.14 0.55 -70.34
CA HIS A 154 -27.13 -0.94 -70.40
C HIS A 154 -25.89 -1.64 -70.99
N HIS A 155 -25.30 -2.62 -70.32
CA HIS A 155 -25.91 -3.84 -69.77
C HIS A 155 -25.21 -4.35 -68.51
#